data_AF-A0A5B2TN81-F1
#
_entry.id   AF-A0A5B2TN81-F1
#
_cell.length_a   1.000
_cell.length_b   1.000
_cell.length_c   1.000
_cell.angle_alpha   90.00
_cell.angle_beta   90.00
_cell.angle_gamma   90.00
#
_symmetry.space_group_name_H-M   'P 1'
#
loop_
_entity.id
_entity.type
_entity.pdbx_description
1 polymer ?
#
loop_
_entity_poly.entity_id
_entity_poly.type
_entity_poly.pdbx_seq_one_letter_code
_entity_poly.pdbx_strand_id
1 'polypeptide(L)'
;MKIALVGYGKMGKIIDEIAQKRGHEVVARLKETPTAENLNNPDVVIEFSLPEVAFENIKACLENKIPVICGTTGWLDQKEEIEKLAVENGTAFLYGSNFSLGVNLFFALNEKLADLMKNVDEYSCQLEEIHHIHKKDAPSGTAISIAEGIIQNNPKFDAWKLEETEGKQLGIFAVREDEVPGTHSVYYRSEVDEIEIKHTAFNRNGFALGAVVAAEWIKDKKGNFTMKDVLGL
;
A
#
# COMPACT_ATOMS: atom_id res chain seq x y z
N MET A 1 -22.43 2.57 4.66
CA MET A 1 -22.45 1.37 3.80
C MET A 1 -22.24 0.14 4.66
N LYS A 2 -22.60 -1.03 4.16
CA LYS A 2 -22.35 -2.32 4.83
C LYS A 2 -20.98 -2.84 4.43
N ILE A 3 -20.14 -3.14 5.42
CA ILE A 3 -18.77 -3.64 5.20
C ILE A 3 -18.65 -5.02 5.81
N ALA A 4 -18.10 -5.96 5.05
CA ALA A 4 -17.61 -7.23 5.59
C ALA A 4 -16.08 -7.18 5.72
N LEU A 5 -15.57 -7.62 6.87
CA LEU A 5 -14.14 -7.72 7.13
C LEU A 5 -13.72 -9.19 7.05
N VAL A 6 -12.83 -9.51 6.11
CA VAL A 6 -12.25 -10.84 5.94
C VAL A 6 -10.81 -10.80 6.42
N GLY A 7 -10.46 -11.66 7.37
CA GLY A 7 -9.18 -11.57 8.10
C GLY A 7 -9.27 -10.68 9.34
N TYR A 8 -10.16 -11.03 10.28
CA TYR A 8 -10.40 -10.24 11.50
C TYR A 8 -9.29 -10.40 12.57
N GLY A 9 -8.06 -10.05 12.18
CA GLY A 9 -6.86 -9.99 13.01
C GLY A 9 -6.63 -8.59 13.61
N LYS A 10 -5.35 -8.24 13.88
CA LYS A 10 -4.99 -6.93 14.45
C LYS A 10 -5.43 -5.77 13.53
N MET A 11 -5.15 -5.87 12.23
CA MET A 11 -5.55 -4.83 11.27
C MET A 11 -7.08 -4.76 11.12
N GLY A 12 -7.75 -5.92 11.00
CA GLY A 12 -9.21 -5.99 10.91
C GLY A 12 -9.92 -5.28 12.07
N LYS A 13 -9.42 -5.38 13.30
CA LYS A 13 -9.97 -4.64 14.46
C LYS A 13 -9.83 -3.12 14.33
N ILE A 14 -8.69 -2.63 13.85
CA ILE A 14 -8.46 -1.20 13.66
C ILE A 14 -9.35 -0.68 12.53
N ILE A 15 -9.48 -1.45 11.44
CA ILE A 15 -10.39 -1.13 10.33
C ILE A 15 -11.84 -1.07 10.82
N ASP A 16 -12.28 -2.02 11.63
CA ASP A 16 -13.63 -2.04 12.21
C ASP A 16 -13.92 -0.78 13.03
N GLU A 17 -13.02 -0.41 13.95
CA GLU A 17 -13.16 0.80 14.74
C GLU A 17 -13.26 2.06 13.87
N ILE A 18 -12.44 2.16 12.81
CA ILE A 18 -12.45 3.32 11.91
C ILE A 18 -13.72 3.32 11.05
N ALA A 19 -14.14 2.17 10.53
CA ALA A 19 -15.35 2.03 9.73
C ALA A 19 -16.58 2.47 10.53
N GLN A 20 -16.72 2.03 11.78
CA GLN A 20 -17.80 2.44 12.67
C GLN A 20 -17.74 3.94 13.00
N LYS A 21 -16.55 4.48 13.31
CA LYS A 21 -16.36 5.92 13.55
C LYS A 21 -16.72 6.78 12.33
N ARG A 22 -16.60 6.24 11.13
CA ARG A 22 -16.99 6.89 9.85
C ARG A 22 -18.45 6.63 9.46
N GLY A 23 -19.24 6.00 10.34
CA GLY A 23 -20.68 5.79 10.13
C GLY A 23 -21.02 4.62 9.20
N HIS A 24 -20.12 3.65 9.05
CA HIS A 24 -20.40 2.41 8.33
C HIS A 24 -20.85 1.30 9.28
N GLU A 25 -21.63 0.37 8.73
CA GLU A 25 -22.11 -0.81 9.45
C GLU A 25 -21.19 -2.00 9.10
N VAL A 26 -20.52 -2.57 10.10
CA VAL A 26 -19.70 -3.78 9.90
C VAL A 26 -20.57 -5.01 10.12
N VAL A 27 -21.03 -5.60 9.01
CA VAL A 27 -22.04 -6.67 8.96
C VAL A 27 -21.44 -8.07 9.13
N ALA A 28 -20.14 -8.24 8.90
CA ALA A 28 -19.42 -9.49 9.09
C ALA A 28 -17.96 -9.26 9.53
N ARG A 29 -17.45 -10.16 10.37
CA ARG A 29 -16.08 -10.16 10.92
C ARG A 29 -15.52 -11.58 10.86
N LEU A 30 -14.95 -11.93 9.71
CA LEU A 30 -14.63 -13.31 9.38
C LEU A 30 -13.15 -13.64 9.66
N LYS A 31 -12.92 -14.83 10.22
CA LYS A 31 -11.60 -15.46 10.36
C LYS A 31 -11.47 -16.74 9.53
N GLU A 32 -12.53 -17.07 8.81
CA GLU A 32 -12.69 -18.24 7.96
C GLU A 32 -12.98 -17.77 6.53
N THR A 33 -12.99 -18.71 5.59
CA THR A 33 -13.28 -18.42 4.19
C THR A 33 -14.69 -17.81 4.06
N PRO A 34 -14.85 -16.70 3.32
CA PRO A 34 -16.13 -16.07 3.12
C PRO A 34 -17.06 -16.92 2.25
N THR A 35 -18.34 -16.92 2.61
CA THR A 35 -19.45 -17.52 1.87
C THR A 35 -20.56 -16.49 1.72
N ALA A 36 -21.48 -16.71 0.78
CA ALA A 36 -22.64 -15.83 0.61
C ALA A 36 -23.42 -15.60 1.91
N GLU A 37 -23.51 -16.63 2.75
CA GLU A 37 -24.23 -16.61 4.02
C GLU A 37 -23.48 -15.81 5.09
N ASN A 38 -22.20 -16.11 5.32
CA ASN A 38 -21.45 -15.48 6.42
C ASN A 38 -20.99 -14.04 6.10
N LEU A 39 -20.98 -13.64 4.82
CA LEU A 39 -20.70 -12.26 4.40
C LEU A 39 -21.81 -11.29 4.82
N ASN A 40 -23.04 -11.78 5.06
CA ASN A 40 -24.18 -10.99 5.52
C ASN A 40 -24.52 -9.79 4.60
N ASN A 41 -24.53 -10.05 3.28
CA ASN A 41 -24.89 -9.10 2.22
C ASN A 41 -24.25 -7.69 2.34
N PRO A 42 -22.91 -7.60 2.26
CA PRO A 42 -22.17 -6.35 2.37
C PRO A 42 -22.18 -5.58 1.04
N ASP A 43 -21.98 -4.26 1.11
CA ASP A 43 -21.73 -3.42 -0.08
C ASP A 43 -20.30 -3.60 -0.61
N VAL A 44 -19.35 -3.93 0.28
CA VAL A 44 -17.92 -4.07 -0.02
C VAL A 44 -17.23 -4.97 1.02
N VAL A 45 -16.22 -5.71 0.57
CA VAL A 45 -15.35 -6.53 1.43
C VAL A 45 -13.98 -5.85 1.58
N ILE A 46 -13.49 -5.80 2.82
CA ILE A 46 -12.10 -5.43 3.13
C ILE A 46 -11.35 -6.70 3.56
N GLU A 47 -10.36 -7.09 2.75
CA GLU A 47 -9.60 -8.33 2.89
C GLU A 47 -8.18 -8.04 3.40
N PHE A 48 -7.90 -8.48 4.64
CA PHE A 48 -6.62 -8.40 5.33
C PHE A 48 -6.38 -9.67 6.16
N SER A 49 -6.27 -10.81 5.49
CA SER A 49 -6.03 -12.13 6.10
C SER A 49 -4.56 -12.54 6.05
N LEU A 50 -4.28 -13.77 5.63
CA LEU A 50 -2.94 -14.35 5.51
C LEU A 50 -2.68 -14.73 4.05
N PRO A 51 -1.43 -14.68 3.58
CA PRO A 51 -1.08 -14.96 2.18
C PRO A 51 -1.70 -16.26 1.65
N GLU A 52 -1.65 -17.33 2.46
CA GLU A 52 -2.10 -18.68 2.12
C GLU A 52 -3.62 -18.81 1.88
N VAL A 53 -4.42 -17.85 2.34
CA VAL A 53 -5.90 -17.88 2.19
C VAL A 53 -6.44 -16.67 1.43
N ALA A 54 -5.60 -15.68 1.14
CA ALA A 54 -6.02 -14.43 0.49
C ALA A 54 -6.70 -14.70 -0.86
N PHE A 55 -6.07 -15.53 -1.70
CA PHE A 55 -6.59 -15.86 -3.03
C PHE A 55 -8.02 -16.45 -2.96
N GLU A 56 -8.22 -17.51 -2.17
CA GLU A 56 -9.52 -18.16 -2.01
C GLU A 56 -10.58 -17.22 -1.40
N ASN A 57 -10.16 -16.38 -0.45
CA ASN A 57 -11.04 -15.39 0.16
C ASN A 57 -11.54 -14.35 -0.86
N ILE A 58 -10.63 -13.81 -1.67
CA ILE A 58 -10.96 -12.80 -2.69
C ILE A 58 -11.85 -13.43 -3.76
N LYS A 59 -11.47 -14.62 -4.25
CA LYS A 59 -12.23 -15.37 -5.25
C LYS A 59 -13.67 -15.59 -4.82
N ALA A 60 -13.90 -16.10 -3.61
CA ALA A 60 -15.24 -16.34 -3.09
C ALA A 60 -16.08 -15.06 -3.01
N CYS A 61 -15.48 -13.92 -2.64
CA CYS A 61 -16.20 -12.64 -2.61
C CYS A 61 -16.57 -12.14 -4.02
N LEU A 62 -15.65 -12.24 -4.98
CA LEU A 62 -15.86 -11.80 -6.36
C LEU A 62 -16.88 -12.69 -7.10
N GLU A 63 -16.90 -14.00 -6.84
CA GLU A 63 -17.92 -14.93 -7.34
C GLU A 63 -19.34 -14.58 -6.84
N ASN A 64 -19.42 -14.00 -5.63
CA ASN A 64 -20.66 -13.43 -5.09
C ASN A 64 -20.95 -12.00 -5.62
N LYS A 65 -20.16 -11.50 -6.57
CA LYS A 65 -20.30 -10.18 -7.21
C LYS A 65 -20.20 -9.01 -6.22
N ILE A 66 -19.43 -9.19 -5.15
CA ILE A 66 -19.19 -8.14 -4.15
C ILE A 66 -17.83 -7.49 -4.45
N PRO A 67 -17.73 -6.15 -4.46
CA PRO A 67 -16.44 -5.47 -4.61
C PRO A 67 -15.48 -5.81 -3.46
N VAL A 68 -14.21 -6.03 -3.78
CA VAL A 68 -13.18 -6.38 -2.80
C VAL A 68 -12.03 -5.38 -2.86
N ILE A 69 -11.63 -4.86 -1.70
CA ILE A 69 -10.30 -4.30 -1.52
C ILE A 69 -9.42 -5.30 -0.77
N CYS A 70 -8.19 -5.50 -1.23
CA CYS A 70 -7.23 -6.43 -0.63
C CYS A 70 -5.94 -5.70 -0.27
N GLY A 71 -5.55 -5.82 1.00
CA GLY A 71 -4.24 -5.41 1.50
C GLY A 71 -3.36 -6.55 2.00
N THR A 72 -3.80 -7.80 1.84
CA THR A 72 -2.96 -8.96 2.11
C THR A 72 -1.87 -9.06 1.04
N THR A 73 -0.62 -9.27 1.45
CA THR A 73 0.53 -9.46 0.55
C THR A 73 0.87 -10.95 0.40
N GLY A 74 1.74 -11.31 -0.55
CA GLY A 74 2.34 -12.66 -0.61
C GLY A 74 1.55 -13.72 -1.39
N TRP A 75 0.54 -13.33 -2.17
CA TRP A 75 -0.27 -14.20 -3.04
C TRP A 75 -0.30 -13.71 -4.51
N LEU A 76 0.56 -12.74 -4.85
CA LEU A 76 0.46 -11.95 -6.09
C LEU A 76 0.75 -12.72 -7.37
N ASP A 77 1.34 -13.90 -7.27
CA ASP A 77 1.48 -14.85 -8.37
C ASP A 77 0.11 -15.25 -8.97
N GLN A 78 -0.96 -15.14 -8.18
CA GLN A 78 -2.33 -15.43 -8.61
C GLN A 78 -3.17 -14.16 -8.88
N LYS A 79 -2.55 -12.97 -8.90
CA LYS A 79 -3.26 -11.68 -9.02
C LYS A 79 -4.02 -11.56 -10.35
N GLU A 80 -3.43 -12.00 -11.45
CA GLU A 80 -4.02 -11.89 -12.79
C GLU A 80 -5.34 -12.69 -12.89
N GLU A 81 -5.42 -13.85 -12.21
CA GLU A 81 -6.65 -14.64 -12.16
C GLU A 81 -7.78 -13.90 -11.43
N ILE A 82 -7.47 -13.26 -10.30
CA ILE A 82 -8.41 -12.43 -9.53
C ILE A 82 -8.88 -11.21 -10.33
N GLU A 83 -7.95 -10.53 -11.00
CA GLU A 83 -8.26 -9.36 -11.84
C GLU A 83 -9.18 -9.71 -13.00
N LYS A 84 -8.97 -10.87 -13.62
CA LYS A 84 -9.86 -11.40 -14.67
C LYS A 84 -11.24 -11.74 -14.12
N LEU A 85 -11.28 -12.43 -12.98
CA LEU A 85 -12.53 -12.82 -12.32
C LEU A 85 -13.39 -11.62 -11.94
N ALA A 86 -12.78 -10.53 -11.45
CA ALA A 86 -13.49 -9.30 -11.11
C ALA A 86 -14.21 -8.70 -12.33
N VAL A 87 -13.52 -8.66 -13.48
CA VAL A 87 -14.08 -8.17 -14.75
C VAL A 87 -15.19 -9.09 -15.27
N GLU A 88 -14.96 -10.40 -15.28
CA GLU A 88 -15.94 -11.39 -15.75
C GLU A 88 -17.24 -11.37 -14.94
N ASN A 89 -17.14 -11.19 -13.63
CA ASN A 89 -18.30 -11.08 -12.74
C ASN A 89 -18.93 -9.68 -12.71
N GLY A 90 -18.36 -8.72 -13.42
CA GLY A 90 -18.87 -7.35 -13.48
C GLY A 90 -18.84 -6.63 -12.12
N THR A 91 -17.86 -6.95 -11.28
CA THR A 91 -17.60 -6.37 -9.96
C THR A 91 -16.27 -5.58 -9.99
N ALA A 92 -15.82 -5.08 -8.85
CA ALA A 92 -14.56 -4.37 -8.71
C ALA A 92 -13.58 -5.08 -7.77
N PHE A 93 -12.30 -4.99 -8.12
CA PHE A 93 -11.20 -5.42 -7.29
C PHE A 93 -10.20 -4.28 -7.15
N LEU A 94 -9.75 -4.02 -5.93
CA LEU A 94 -8.67 -3.09 -5.66
C LEU A 94 -7.59 -3.78 -4.86
N TYR A 95 -6.36 -3.71 -5.35
CA TYR A 95 -5.20 -4.18 -4.62
C TYR A 95 -4.30 -3.02 -4.21
N GLY A 96 -3.82 -3.05 -2.97
CA GLY A 96 -2.80 -2.13 -2.48
C GLY A 96 -1.84 -2.85 -1.53
N SER A 97 -0.53 -2.86 -1.85
CA SER A 97 0.50 -3.30 -0.90
C SER A 97 0.63 -2.35 0.30
N ASN A 98 0.11 -1.13 0.18
CA ASN A 98 0.10 -0.12 1.22
C ASN A 98 -1.14 0.77 1.11
N PHE A 99 -1.98 0.78 2.15
CA PHE A 99 -3.18 1.61 2.24
C PHE A 99 -2.97 2.94 2.98
N SER A 100 -1.76 3.28 3.42
CA SER A 100 -1.53 4.61 4.01
C SER A 100 -1.73 5.68 2.94
N LEU A 101 -2.69 6.58 3.17
CA LEU A 101 -2.92 7.73 2.29
C LEU A 101 -1.66 8.58 2.15
N GLY A 102 -0.97 8.84 3.27
CA GLY A 102 0.24 9.63 3.32
C GLY A 102 1.40 9.00 2.53
N VAL A 103 1.58 7.68 2.61
CA VAL A 103 2.62 6.99 1.83
C VAL A 103 2.34 7.06 0.34
N ASN A 104 1.09 6.86 -0.09
CA ASN A 104 0.77 6.90 -1.51
C ASN A 104 0.94 8.32 -2.09
N LEU A 105 0.57 9.37 -1.33
CA LEU A 105 0.87 10.75 -1.70
C LEU A 105 2.38 11.01 -1.75
N PHE A 106 3.13 10.45 -0.80
CA PHE A 106 4.59 10.53 -0.78
C PHE A 106 5.22 9.86 -2.01
N PHE A 107 4.72 8.70 -2.45
CA PHE A 107 5.19 8.05 -3.67
C PHE A 107 4.99 8.94 -4.90
N ALA A 108 3.80 9.54 -5.07
CA ALA A 108 3.56 10.44 -6.19
C ALA A 108 4.44 11.71 -6.14
N LEU A 109 4.63 12.28 -4.94
CA LEU A 109 5.56 13.41 -4.75
C LEU A 109 7.00 13.02 -5.11
N ASN A 110 7.44 11.84 -4.69
CA ASN A 110 8.77 11.30 -4.96
C ASN A 110 8.99 11.05 -6.46
N GLU A 111 8.05 10.41 -7.15
CA GLU A 111 8.07 10.22 -8.61
C GLU A 111 8.19 11.58 -9.32
N LYS A 112 7.42 12.58 -8.86
CA LYS A 112 7.46 13.91 -9.47
C LYS A 112 8.76 14.66 -9.20
N LEU A 113 9.29 14.59 -7.99
CA LEU A 113 10.56 15.22 -7.63
C LEU A 113 11.72 14.57 -8.40
N ALA A 114 11.72 13.24 -8.54
CA ALA A 114 12.71 12.52 -9.33
C ALA A 114 12.72 12.97 -10.81
N ASP A 115 11.54 13.14 -11.41
CA ASP A 115 11.38 13.67 -12.77
C ASP A 115 11.94 15.10 -12.92
N LEU A 116 11.75 15.96 -11.91
CA LEU A 116 12.31 17.32 -11.91
C LEU A 116 13.84 17.31 -11.76
N MET A 117 14.38 16.39 -10.96
CA MET A 117 15.81 16.28 -10.66
C MET A 117 16.64 15.62 -11.76
N LYS A 118 16.00 14.98 -12.75
CA LYS A 118 16.70 14.20 -13.79
C LYS A 118 17.72 14.99 -14.62
N ASN A 119 17.56 16.31 -14.71
CA ASN A 119 18.45 17.21 -15.48
C ASN A 119 19.29 18.14 -14.60
N VAL A 120 19.35 17.91 -13.29
CA VAL A 120 20.12 18.74 -12.35
C VAL A 120 21.26 17.89 -11.78
N ASP A 121 22.47 18.02 -12.34
CA ASP A 121 23.61 17.13 -12.09
C ASP A 121 24.36 17.45 -10.79
N GLU A 122 24.14 18.64 -10.26
CA GLU A 122 24.76 19.15 -9.03
C GLU A 122 24.20 18.48 -7.77
N TYR A 123 23.06 17.78 -7.87
CA TYR A 123 22.42 17.10 -6.76
C TYR A 123 22.71 15.59 -6.77
N SER A 124 23.30 15.11 -5.69
CA SER A 124 23.32 13.70 -5.32
C SER A 124 21.99 13.27 -4.70
N CYS A 125 21.53 12.05 -4.95
CA CYS A 125 20.30 11.50 -4.37
C CYS A 125 20.63 10.39 -3.37
N GLN A 126 19.99 10.38 -2.20
CA GLN A 126 20.14 9.33 -1.19
C GLN A 126 18.80 9.04 -0.53
N LEU A 127 18.47 7.76 -0.35
CA LEU A 127 17.31 7.32 0.43
C LEU A 127 17.75 6.81 1.80
N GLU A 128 16.97 7.13 2.82
CA GLU A 128 17.10 6.62 4.18
C GLU A 128 15.73 6.11 4.68
N GLU A 129 15.75 5.02 5.43
CA GLU A 129 14.61 4.55 6.19
C GLU A 129 14.97 4.27 7.65
N ILE A 130 14.00 4.46 8.55
CA ILE A 130 14.12 4.14 9.97
C ILE A 130 12.92 3.27 10.36
N HIS A 131 13.19 2.12 10.96
CA HIS A 131 12.17 1.23 11.51
C HIS A 131 12.61 0.68 12.86
N HIS A 132 11.66 0.11 13.61
CA HIS A 132 11.90 -0.53 14.88
C HIS A 132 12.95 -1.67 14.80
N ILE A 133 13.62 -1.93 15.93
CA ILE A 133 14.69 -2.95 16.03
C ILE A 133 14.24 -4.37 15.67
N HIS A 134 12.94 -4.65 15.78
CA HIS A 134 12.37 -5.97 15.49
C HIS A 134 12.11 -6.25 13.99
N LYS A 135 12.35 -5.29 13.09
CA LYS A 135 12.09 -5.45 11.66
C LYS A 135 13.22 -6.25 11.02
N LYS A 136 12.90 -7.45 10.52
CA LYS A 136 13.87 -8.43 10.01
C LYS A 136 14.34 -8.16 8.57
N ASP A 137 13.46 -7.61 7.74
CA ASP A 137 13.76 -7.27 6.35
C ASP A 137 14.46 -5.91 6.25
N ALA A 138 15.47 -5.82 5.39
CA ALA A 138 16.14 -4.57 5.03
C ALA A 138 16.55 -4.65 3.54
N PRO A 139 16.23 -3.63 2.72
CA PRO A 139 15.42 -2.45 3.04
C PRO A 139 13.92 -2.82 3.16
N SER A 140 13.07 -1.94 3.73
CA SER A 140 11.62 -2.19 3.71
C SER A 140 11.04 -2.16 2.30
N GLY A 141 9.92 -2.85 2.11
CA GLY A 141 9.18 -2.78 0.84
C GLY A 141 8.80 -1.35 0.44
N THR A 142 8.45 -0.48 1.40
CA THR A 142 8.19 0.95 1.12
C THR A 142 9.44 1.65 0.58
N ALA A 143 10.62 1.39 1.17
CA ALA A 143 11.87 1.97 0.68
C ALA A 143 12.22 1.48 -0.73
N ILE A 144 11.98 0.19 -1.02
CA ILE A 144 12.15 -0.36 -2.38
C ILE A 144 11.23 0.36 -3.36
N SER A 145 9.94 0.52 -3.05
CA SER A 145 9.01 1.23 -3.93
C SER A 145 9.39 2.71 -4.15
N ILE A 146 9.94 3.39 -3.15
CA ILE A 146 10.46 4.76 -3.30
C ILE A 146 11.64 4.78 -4.28
N ALA A 147 12.60 3.87 -4.10
CA ALA A 147 13.76 3.77 -4.96
C ALA A 147 13.39 3.42 -6.41
N GLU A 148 12.48 2.46 -6.61
CA GLU A 148 11.96 2.10 -7.93
C GLU A 148 11.24 3.28 -8.60
N GLY A 149 10.46 4.06 -7.84
CA GLY A 149 9.82 5.28 -8.34
C GLY A 149 10.83 6.34 -8.78
N ILE A 150 11.97 6.48 -8.08
CA ILE A 150 13.06 7.36 -8.49
C ILE A 150 13.71 6.84 -9.77
N ILE A 151 14.09 5.57 -9.83
CA ILE A 151 14.77 4.93 -10.98
C ILE A 151 13.93 5.05 -12.25
N GLN A 152 12.61 4.81 -12.15
CA GLN A 152 11.70 4.90 -13.29
C GLN A 152 11.58 6.32 -13.87
N ASN A 153 11.77 7.36 -13.05
CA ASN A 153 11.58 8.76 -13.44
C ASN A 153 12.90 9.54 -13.60
N ASN A 154 14.03 8.96 -13.17
CA ASN A 154 15.36 9.55 -13.25
C ASN A 154 16.38 8.55 -13.82
N PRO A 155 16.72 8.64 -15.12
CA PRO A 155 17.59 7.68 -15.81
C PRO A 155 19.06 7.72 -15.39
N LYS A 156 19.42 8.60 -14.42
CA LYS A 156 20.72 8.54 -13.75
C LYS A 156 20.89 7.26 -12.95
N PHE A 157 19.79 6.65 -12.51
CA PHE A 157 19.81 5.42 -11.74
C PHE A 157 19.25 4.26 -12.57
N ASP A 158 19.85 3.07 -12.42
CA ASP A 158 19.40 1.83 -13.09
C ASP A 158 19.14 0.67 -12.13
N ALA A 159 19.61 0.80 -10.89
CA ALA A 159 19.39 -0.15 -9.81
C ALA A 159 19.42 0.58 -8.47
N TRP A 160 18.97 -0.11 -7.42
CA TRP A 160 19.21 0.30 -6.04
C TRP A 160 20.20 -0.65 -5.37
N LYS A 161 20.88 -0.16 -4.34
CA LYS A 161 21.73 -0.96 -3.44
C LYS A 161 21.45 -0.59 -1.99
N LEU A 162 21.73 -1.51 -1.08
CA LEU A 162 21.86 -1.15 0.32
C LEU A 162 23.12 -0.28 0.49
N GLU A 163 23.06 0.67 1.42
CA GLU A 163 24.12 1.65 1.74
C GLU A 163 24.07 2.94 0.89
N GLU A 164 25.22 3.54 0.62
CA GLU A 164 25.37 4.82 -0.06
C GLU A 164 25.16 4.69 -1.57
N THR A 165 24.61 5.75 -2.17
CA THR A 165 24.51 5.89 -3.63
C THR A 165 25.90 5.87 -4.26
N GLU A 166 26.08 5.01 -5.27
CA GLU A 166 27.34 4.87 -5.97
C GLU A 166 27.11 4.77 -7.48
N GLY A 167 27.60 5.76 -8.22
CA GLY A 167 27.38 5.85 -9.66
C GLY A 167 25.90 5.87 -10.00
N LYS A 168 25.42 4.85 -10.71
CA LYS A 168 24.01 4.69 -11.10
C LYS A 168 23.18 3.85 -10.13
N GLN A 169 23.79 3.37 -9.05
CA GLN A 169 23.08 2.58 -8.05
C GLN A 169 22.59 3.52 -6.93
N LEU A 170 21.27 3.71 -6.85
CA LEU A 170 20.65 4.50 -5.79
C LEU A 170 20.80 3.78 -4.44
N GLY A 171 21.40 4.45 -3.47
CA GLY A 171 21.62 3.94 -2.13
C GLY A 171 20.35 4.01 -1.25
N ILE A 172 20.18 2.99 -0.42
CA ILE A 172 19.16 2.92 0.63
C ILE A 172 19.84 2.64 1.97
N PHE A 173 19.87 3.63 2.85
CA PHE A 173 20.31 3.46 4.23
C PHE A 173 19.17 2.92 5.08
N ALA A 174 19.34 1.71 5.61
CA ALA A 174 18.34 1.05 6.45
C ALA A 174 18.75 1.11 7.93
N VAL A 175 18.09 1.99 8.69
CA VAL A 175 18.32 2.17 10.13
C VAL A 175 17.29 1.36 10.93
N ARG A 176 17.74 0.74 12.02
CA ARG A 176 16.90 -0.03 12.95
C ARG A 176 17.05 0.55 14.36
N GLU A 177 16.03 1.28 14.81
CA GLU A 177 16.06 2.09 16.03
C GLU A 177 14.71 2.08 16.75
N ASP A 178 14.76 1.92 18.07
CA ASP A 178 13.62 1.97 19.00
C ASP A 178 12.37 1.18 18.50
N GLU A 179 11.20 1.79 18.67
CA GLU A 179 9.88 1.30 18.26
C GLU A 179 9.33 2.14 17.09
N VAL A 180 10.20 2.70 16.24
CA VAL A 180 9.79 3.55 15.11
C VAL A 180 8.92 2.74 14.14
N PRO A 181 7.65 3.12 13.90
CA PRO A 181 6.77 2.36 13.00
C PRO A 181 7.26 2.36 11.56
N GLY A 182 7.85 3.48 11.12
CA GLY A 182 8.46 3.64 9.80
C GLY A 182 8.64 5.11 9.46
N THR A 183 9.86 5.52 9.15
CA THR A 183 10.18 6.84 8.57
C THR A 183 10.98 6.64 7.29
N HIS A 184 10.69 7.43 6.27
CA HIS A 184 11.35 7.39 4.97
C HIS A 184 11.70 8.81 4.54
N SER A 185 12.97 9.05 4.25
CA SER A 185 13.49 10.34 3.79
C SER A 185 14.26 10.17 2.49
N VAL A 186 13.95 10.98 1.48
CA VAL A 186 14.74 11.11 0.25
C VAL A 186 15.42 12.46 0.26
N TYR A 187 16.73 12.45 0.11
CA TYR A 187 17.57 13.63 0.12
C TYR A 187 18.13 13.86 -1.28
N TYR A 188 18.01 15.10 -1.76
CA TYR A 188 18.76 15.61 -2.91
C TYR A 188 19.72 16.69 -2.38
N ARG A 189 21.03 16.45 -2.47
CA ARG A 189 22.07 17.30 -1.86
C ARG A 189 23.06 17.85 -2.89
N SER A 190 23.31 19.16 -2.84
CA SER A 190 24.38 19.86 -3.56
C SER A 190 25.36 20.52 -2.59
N GLU A 191 26.37 21.24 -3.09
CA GLU A 191 27.25 22.06 -2.26
C GLU A 191 26.55 23.28 -1.64
N VAL A 192 25.41 23.68 -2.19
CA VAL A 192 24.72 24.93 -1.82
C VAL A 192 23.53 24.68 -0.89
N ASP A 193 22.78 23.61 -1.14
CA ASP A 193 21.56 23.31 -0.40
C ASP A 193 21.15 21.82 -0.48
N GLU A 194 20.09 21.50 0.26
CA GLU A 194 19.47 20.19 0.32
C GLU A 194 17.95 20.31 0.20
N ILE A 195 17.34 19.40 -0.55
CA ILE A 195 15.90 19.15 -0.56
C ILE A 195 15.65 17.79 0.10
N GLU A 196 14.91 17.79 1.21
CA GLU A 196 14.39 16.58 1.87
C GLU A 196 12.88 16.47 1.61
N ILE A 197 12.44 15.29 1.16
CA ILE A 197 11.05 14.88 1.35
C ILE A 197 11.02 13.75 2.37
N LYS A 198 10.11 13.86 3.34
CA LYS A 198 9.99 12.92 4.46
C LYS A 198 8.56 12.45 4.68
N HIS A 199 8.41 11.16 4.91
CA HIS A 199 7.18 10.56 5.43
C HIS A 199 7.46 9.86 6.76
N THR A 200 6.63 10.13 7.77
CA THR A 200 6.72 9.49 9.10
C THR A 200 5.38 8.85 9.47
N ALA A 201 5.39 7.53 9.69
CA ALA A 201 4.24 6.80 10.22
C ALA A 201 4.26 6.83 11.75
N PHE A 202 3.23 7.43 12.37
CA PHE A 202 3.11 7.46 13.83
C PHE A 202 2.48 6.19 14.42
N ASN A 203 1.63 5.50 13.65
CA ASN A 203 0.95 4.28 14.05
C ASN A 203 0.28 3.61 12.84
N ARG A 204 -0.37 2.47 13.07
CA ARG A 204 -1.05 1.69 12.02
C ARG A 204 -2.42 2.22 11.60
N ASN A 205 -2.95 3.26 12.25
CA ASN A 205 -4.29 3.78 11.94
C ASN A 205 -4.35 4.39 10.53
N GLY A 206 -3.22 4.90 10.01
CA GLY A 206 -3.15 5.42 8.64
C GLY A 206 -3.49 4.39 7.58
N PHE A 207 -3.04 3.14 7.74
CA PHE A 207 -3.36 2.05 6.81
C PHE A 207 -4.84 1.66 6.88
N ALA A 208 -5.37 1.52 8.11
CA ALA A 208 -6.76 1.17 8.31
C ALA A 208 -7.72 2.27 7.81
N LEU A 209 -7.36 3.54 7.98
CA LEU A 209 -8.09 4.67 7.41
C LEU A 209 -8.15 4.58 5.90
N GLY A 210 -7.00 4.39 5.23
CA GLY A 210 -7.01 4.32 3.77
C GLY A 210 -7.71 3.08 3.22
N ALA A 211 -7.74 1.96 3.95
CA ALA A 211 -8.60 0.83 3.61
C ALA A 211 -10.09 1.22 3.62
N VAL A 212 -10.55 1.94 4.65
CA VAL A 212 -11.94 2.42 4.67
C VAL A 212 -12.21 3.43 3.56
N VAL A 213 -11.29 4.36 3.28
CA VAL A 213 -11.42 5.31 2.15
C VAL A 213 -11.47 4.58 0.80
N ALA A 214 -10.64 3.56 0.60
CA ALA A 214 -10.68 2.75 -0.61
C ALA A 214 -12.01 1.98 -0.74
N ALA A 215 -12.54 1.47 0.37
CA ALA A 215 -13.85 0.82 0.39
C ALA A 215 -14.99 1.80 0.04
N GLU A 216 -14.91 3.05 0.51
CA GLU A 216 -15.87 4.10 0.17
C GLU A 216 -15.80 4.45 -1.31
N TRP A 217 -14.59 4.52 -1.86
CA TRP A 217 -14.33 4.89 -3.25
C TRP A 217 -14.72 3.78 -4.23
N ILE A 218 -14.43 2.51 -3.91
CA ILE A 218 -14.67 1.38 -4.83
C ILE A 218 -16.15 1.02 -4.93
N LYS A 219 -16.96 1.45 -3.97
CA LYS A 219 -18.41 1.22 -3.96
C LYS A 219 -19.01 1.66 -5.31
N ASP A 220 -19.79 0.77 -5.91
CA ASP A 220 -20.47 0.95 -7.21
C ASP A 220 -19.54 1.02 -8.46
N LYS A 221 -18.24 0.74 -8.31
CA LYS A 221 -17.31 0.64 -9.46
C LYS A 221 -17.24 -0.79 -10.02
N LYS A 222 -16.63 -0.91 -11.20
CA LYS A 222 -16.32 -2.18 -11.88
C LYS A 222 -14.94 -2.12 -12.50
N GLY A 223 -14.21 -3.22 -12.44
CA GLY A 223 -12.84 -3.31 -12.94
C GLY A 223 -11.78 -3.37 -11.84
N ASN A 224 -10.52 -3.26 -12.24
CA ASN A 224 -9.36 -3.40 -11.37
C ASN A 224 -8.75 -2.04 -11.04
N PHE A 225 -8.42 -1.81 -9.78
CA PHE A 225 -7.99 -0.51 -9.27
C PHE A 225 -6.82 -0.64 -8.28
N THR A 226 -6.21 0.51 -8.01
CA THR A 226 -5.11 0.70 -7.07
C THR A 226 -5.40 1.87 -6.13
N MET A 227 -4.54 2.08 -5.14
CA MET A 227 -4.59 3.29 -4.31
C MET A 227 -4.29 4.58 -5.08
N LYS A 228 -3.61 4.52 -6.24
CA LYS A 228 -3.42 5.70 -7.10
C LYS A 228 -4.77 6.17 -7.65
N ASP A 229 -5.63 5.25 -8.08
CA ASP A 229 -6.98 5.56 -8.57
C ASP A 229 -7.87 6.18 -7.48
N VAL A 230 -7.77 5.66 -6.25
CA VAL A 230 -8.52 6.18 -5.08
C VAL A 230 -8.15 7.63 -4.80
N LEU A 231 -6.86 7.96 -4.96
CA LEU A 231 -6.31 9.28 -4.65
C LEU A 231 -6.30 10.24 -5.85
N GLY A 232 -6.60 9.76 -7.06
CA GLY A 232 -6.55 10.56 -8.28
C GLY A 232 -5.12 10.96 -8.68
N LEU A 233 -4.16 10.07 -8.45
CA LEU A 233 -2.73 10.24 -8.75
C LEU A 233 -2.34 9.62 -10.08
#